data_AF-A0A0G0KTA3-F1
#
_entry.id   AF-A0A0G0KTA3-F1
#
_cell.length_a   1.000
_cell.length_b   1.000
_cell.length_c   1.000
_cell.angle_alpha   90.00
_cell.angle_beta   90.00
_cell.angle_gamma   90.00
#
_symmetry.space_group_name_H-M   'P 1'
#
loop_
_entity.id
_entity.type
_entity.pdbx_description
1 polymer ?
#
loop_
_entity_poly.entity_id
_entity_poly.type
_entity_poly.pdbx_seq_one_letter_code
_entity_poly.pdbx_strand_id
1 'polypeptide(L)'
;MKETFKRNLENYNKVAKDEIFAEEMNVKDDRLEKVLDWHTEKAAKELGTEKQDQEKIYKLQVKKQEIMDDLKKSIALLDHPENQKEDISPLPKIVQSETGDFIRTTDSKQEKITLGEIMTDSEWGMEYNLDSSSISRNIRKKYLIEEAKRKLQDYLDDQIIINESVSTNVHWMKQDTYKRVAGEKERGEIKKAGLIAEKMVRNFIKKLDYDKGIGLKILKSDVYQDVNQKIDFIIHRENRDRGVRVEENKGDVGIQFTINTDKKIVKHKEKQVGIAKSEMAPEDKISDIVLVSMPLFDLKKKYDEWAEKKFPGGPDKLWTEEEKRTIFAGIMNGFMHEDEIKEYLDKIA
;
A
#
# COMPACT_ATOMS: atom_id res chain seq x y z
N MET A 1 -8.35 12.03 -0.28
CA MET A 1 -9.67 11.83 -0.95
C MET A 1 -10.65 12.91 -0.51
N LYS A 2 -11.73 13.19 -1.26
CA LYS A 2 -12.75 14.18 -0.85
C LYS A 2 -13.47 13.77 0.44
N GLU A 3 -13.66 14.72 1.36
CA GLU A 3 -14.31 14.45 2.66
C GLU A 3 -15.76 13.95 2.52
N THR A 4 -16.49 14.45 1.52
CA THR A 4 -17.86 13.97 1.22
C THR A 4 -17.88 12.49 0.85
N PHE A 5 -16.91 12.04 0.04
CA PHE A 5 -16.80 10.65 -0.35
C PHE A 5 -16.42 9.76 0.84
N LYS A 6 -15.45 10.20 1.65
CA LYS A 6 -15.05 9.53 2.89
C LYS A 6 -16.22 9.34 3.86
N ARG A 7 -17.00 10.40 4.10
CA ARG A 7 -18.21 10.35 4.95
C ARG A 7 -19.23 9.33 4.44
N ASN A 8 -19.40 9.22 3.12
CA ASN A 8 -20.32 8.24 2.54
C ASN A 8 -19.80 6.80 2.72
N LEU A 9 -18.49 6.57 2.60
CA LEU A 9 -17.89 5.27 2.93
C LEU A 9 -18.07 4.90 4.41
N GLU A 10 -17.97 5.87 5.33
CA GLU A 10 -18.24 5.64 6.76
C GLU A 10 -19.69 5.22 7.02
N ASN A 11 -20.64 5.81 6.28
CA ASN A 11 -22.05 5.41 6.35
C ASN A 11 -22.25 4.00 5.79
N TYR A 12 -21.70 3.69 4.62
CA TYR A 12 -21.72 2.34 4.05
C TYR A 12 -21.11 1.31 4.98
N ASN A 13 -20.04 1.67 5.68
CA ASN A 13 -19.39 0.78 6.64
C ASN A 13 -20.29 0.41 7.83
N LYS A 14 -21.21 1.29 8.24
CA LYS A 14 -22.19 0.95 9.28
C LYS A 14 -23.20 -0.05 8.76
N VAL A 15 -23.78 0.24 7.59
CA VAL A 15 -24.78 -0.65 6.96
C VAL A 15 -24.19 -2.02 6.62
N ALA A 16 -22.96 -2.06 6.09
CA ALA A 16 -22.28 -3.32 5.75
C ALA A 16 -22.03 -4.22 6.96
N LYS A 17 -21.75 -3.64 8.14
CA LYS A 17 -21.60 -4.41 9.38
C LYS A 17 -22.92 -5.01 9.83
N ASP A 18 -23.99 -4.24 9.76
CA ASP A 18 -25.32 -4.70 10.13
C ASP A 18 -25.81 -5.78 9.16
N GLU A 19 -25.50 -5.66 7.86
CA GLU A 19 -25.82 -6.66 6.82
C GLU A 19 -25.09 -7.99 7.09
N ILE A 20 -23.77 -7.96 7.27
CA ILE A 20 -22.98 -9.18 7.56
C ILE A 20 -23.49 -9.86 8.84
N PHE A 21 -23.81 -9.08 9.88
CA PHE A 21 -24.36 -9.62 11.12
C PHE A 21 -25.74 -10.27 10.90
N ALA A 22 -26.62 -9.63 10.13
CA ALA A 22 -27.93 -10.18 9.80
C ALA A 22 -27.82 -11.48 8.97
N GLU A 23 -26.88 -11.53 8.01
CA GLU A 23 -26.57 -12.73 7.23
C GLU A 23 -26.07 -13.88 8.12
N GLU A 24 -25.13 -13.62 9.04
CA GLU A 24 -24.66 -14.61 10.01
C GLU A 24 -25.79 -15.16 10.90
N MET A 25 -26.83 -14.35 11.16
CA MET A 25 -28.02 -14.76 11.91
C MET A 25 -29.15 -15.36 11.05
N ASN A 26 -28.98 -15.45 9.72
CA ASN A 26 -30.03 -15.83 8.76
C ASN A 26 -31.33 -14.99 8.89
N VAL A 27 -31.20 -13.69 9.21
CA VAL A 27 -32.33 -12.76 9.34
C VAL A 27 -32.38 -11.88 8.09
N LYS A 28 -33.51 -11.91 7.36
CA LYS A 28 -33.79 -10.89 6.35
C LYS A 28 -34.31 -9.63 7.04
N ASP A 29 -33.65 -8.50 6.80
CA ASP A 29 -34.06 -7.21 7.35
C ASP A 29 -34.39 -6.22 6.22
N ASP A 30 -35.68 -6.15 5.86
CA ASP A 30 -36.24 -5.19 4.90
C ASP A 30 -35.94 -3.72 5.27
N ARG A 31 -35.56 -3.44 6.53
CA ARG A 31 -35.15 -2.10 6.95
C ARG A 31 -33.74 -1.78 6.47
N LEU A 32 -32.82 -2.74 6.47
CA LEU A 32 -31.46 -2.55 5.96
C LEU A 32 -31.46 -2.23 4.47
N GLU A 33 -32.30 -2.92 3.68
CA GLU A 33 -32.47 -2.61 2.26
C GLU A 33 -32.91 -1.16 2.05
N LYS A 34 -33.91 -0.68 2.80
CA LYS A 34 -34.38 0.72 2.72
C LYS A 34 -33.33 1.73 3.18
N VAL A 35 -32.55 1.40 4.20
CA VAL A 35 -31.46 2.25 4.71
C VAL A 35 -30.34 2.34 3.66
N LEU A 36 -29.96 1.21 3.06
CA LEU A 36 -29.00 1.16 1.97
C LEU A 36 -29.47 2.00 0.78
N ASP A 37 -30.71 1.82 0.36
CA ASP A 37 -31.34 2.54 -0.75
C ASP A 37 -31.27 4.06 -0.54
N TRP A 38 -31.62 4.51 0.65
CA TRP A 38 -31.52 5.92 1.03
C TRP A 38 -30.08 6.44 0.99
N HIS A 39 -29.11 5.66 1.50
CA HIS A 39 -27.71 6.05 1.52
C HIS A 39 -27.11 6.13 0.12
N THR A 40 -27.41 5.18 -0.77
CA THR A 40 -26.89 5.16 -2.16
C THR A 40 -27.49 6.29 -2.99
N GLU A 41 -28.78 6.59 -2.85
CA GLU A 41 -29.44 7.73 -3.51
C GLU A 41 -28.85 9.07 -3.04
N LYS A 42 -28.69 9.22 -1.73
CA LYS A 42 -28.10 10.42 -1.14
C LYS A 42 -26.67 10.62 -1.63
N ALA A 43 -25.84 9.57 -1.60
CA ALA A 43 -24.47 9.63 -2.07
C ALA A 43 -24.38 9.95 -3.56
N ALA A 44 -25.24 9.35 -4.38
CA ALA A 44 -25.31 9.60 -5.82
C ALA A 44 -25.57 11.07 -6.13
N LYS A 45 -26.54 11.68 -5.42
CA LYS A 45 -26.84 13.11 -5.53
C LYS A 45 -25.69 14.00 -5.06
N GLU A 46 -25.10 13.71 -3.90
CA GLU A 46 -24.01 14.52 -3.33
C GLU A 46 -22.72 14.46 -4.17
N LEU A 47 -22.44 13.29 -4.75
CA LEU A 47 -21.20 13.03 -5.50
C LEU A 47 -21.38 13.22 -7.01
N GLY A 48 -22.60 13.48 -7.48
CA GLY A 48 -22.89 13.66 -8.91
C GLY A 48 -22.66 12.38 -9.72
N THR A 49 -23.01 11.23 -9.17
CA THR A 49 -22.92 9.91 -9.82
C THR A 49 -24.31 9.30 -9.97
N GLU A 50 -24.41 8.14 -10.63
CA GLU A 50 -25.63 7.35 -10.63
C GLU A 50 -25.73 6.46 -9.37
N LYS A 51 -26.96 6.07 -9.01
CA LYS A 51 -27.22 5.16 -7.87
C LYS A 51 -26.54 3.80 -8.06
N GLN A 52 -26.56 3.28 -9.28
CA GLN A 52 -25.94 1.98 -9.61
C GLN A 52 -24.43 1.96 -9.32
N ASP A 53 -23.73 3.07 -9.53
CA ASP A 53 -22.30 3.15 -9.22
C ASP A 53 -22.05 3.20 -7.71
N GLN A 54 -22.94 3.84 -6.96
CA GLN A 54 -22.90 3.85 -5.50
C GLN A 54 -23.21 2.47 -4.91
N GLU A 55 -24.12 1.71 -5.51
CA GLU A 55 -24.38 0.30 -5.15
C GLU A 55 -23.14 -0.58 -5.41
N LYS A 56 -22.40 -0.35 -6.50
CA LYS A 56 -21.11 -1.06 -6.73
C LYS A 56 -20.10 -0.71 -5.65
N ILE A 57 -19.96 0.58 -5.30
CA ILE A 57 -19.06 1.05 -4.23
C ILE A 57 -19.44 0.41 -2.89
N TYR A 58 -20.73 0.28 -2.60
CA TYR A 58 -21.24 -0.39 -1.42
C TYR A 58 -20.84 -1.87 -1.37
N LYS A 59 -21.00 -2.62 -2.47
CA LYS A 59 -20.56 -4.03 -2.55
C LYS A 59 -19.07 -4.18 -2.25
N LEU A 60 -18.23 -3.27 -2.73
CA LEU A 60 -16.80 -3.26 -2.37
C LEU A 60 -16.58 -2.94 -0.87
N GLN A 61 -17.45 -2.12 -0.26
CA GLN A 61 -17.39 -1.85 1.18
C GLN A 61 -17.73 -3.09 2.01
N VAL A 62 -18.71 -3.90 1.58
CA VAL A 62 -19.00 -5.21 2.17
C VAL A 62 -17.75 -6.11 2.09
N LYS A 63 -17.10 -6.21 0.92
CA LYS A 63 -15.84 -6.97 0.77
C LYS A 63 -14.72 -6.49 1.69
N LYS A 64 -14.60 -5.18 1.92
CA LYS A 64 -13.64 -4.65 2.91
C LYS A 64 -13.98 -5.08 4.33
N GLN A 65 -15.27 -5.15 4.68
CA GLN A 65 -15.70 -5.60 6.00
C GLN A 65 -15.46 -7.11 6.19
N GLU A 66 -15.70 -7.93 5.16
CA GLU A 66 -15.33 -9.36 5.15
C GLU A 66 -13.83 -9.55 5.43
N ILE A 67 -12.93 -8.81 4.75
CA ILE A 67 -11.48 -8.86 5.01
C ILE A 67 -11.14 -8.50 6.46
N MET A 68 -11.82 -7.50 7.02
CA MET A 68 -11.60 -7.09 8.41
C MET A 68 -12.04 -8.16 9.40
N ASP A 69 -13.13 -8.86 9.12
CA ASP A 69 -13.63 -9.93 9.98
C ASP A 69 -12.80 -11.20 9.85
N ASP A 70 -12.33 -11.53 8.65
CA ASP A 70 -11.33 -12.57 8.41
C ASP A 70 -10.03 -12.26 9.17
N LEU A 71 -9.52 -11.03 9.09
CA LEU A 71 -8.33 -10.61 9.84
C LEU A 71 -8.54 -10.78 11.36
N LYS A 72 -9.69 -10.39 11.91
CA LYS A 72 -9.99 -10.57 13.33
C LYS A 72 -10.02 -12.05 13.70
N LYS A 73 -10.69 -12.89 12.89
CA LYS A 73 -10.77 -14.34 13.07
C LYS A 73 -9.36 -14.95 13.04
N SER A 74 -8.55 -14.62 12.03
CA SER A 74 -7.15 -15.08 11.92
C SER A 74 -6.28 -14.64 13.09
N ILE A 75 -6.41 -13.39 13.56
CA ILE A 75 -5.66 -12.91 14.74
C ILE A 75 -6.09 -13.63 16.02
N ALA A 76 -7.39 -13.85 16.22
CA ALA A 76 -7.90 -14.59 17.37
C ALA A 76 -7.42 -16.05 17.37
N LEU A 77 -7.33 -16.68 16.20
CA LEU A 77 -6.74 -18.02 16.06
C LEU A 77 -5.25 -18.06 16.42
N LEU A 78 -4.51 -16.94 16.38
CA LEU A 78 -3.13 -16.89 16.88
C LEU A 78 -3.04 -17.06 18.41
N ASP A 79 -4.11 -16.79 19.14
CA ASP A 79 -4.19 -16.95 20.61
C ASP A 79 -4.55 -18.37 21.04
N HIS A 80 -5.03 -19.20 20.10
CA HIS A 80 -5.46 -20.57 20.33
C HIS A 80 -4.77 -21.53 19.34
N PRO A 81 -3.46 -21.83 19.52
CA PRO A 81 -2.70 -22.68 18.61
C PRO A 81 -3.30 -24.09 18.46
N GLU A 82 -4.00 -24.61 19.47
CA GLU A 82 -4.76 -25.86 19.44
C GLU A 82 -5.89 -25.89 18.40
N ASN A 83 -6.39 -24.70 18.01
CA ASN A 83 -7.44 -24.55 16.99
C ASN A 83 -6.87 -24.30 15.59
N GLN A 84 -5.54 -24.15 15.45
CA GLN A 84 -4.89 -24.11 14.16
C GLN A 84 -4.81 -25.54 13.64
N LYS A 85 -5.77 -25.92 12.78
CA LYS A 85 -5.61 -27.14 11.97
C LYS A 85 -4.27 -27.03 11.24
N GLU A 86 -3.53 -28.13 11.14
CA GLU A 86 -2.39 -28.22 10.24
C GLU A 86 -2.88 -27.86 8.83
N ASP A 87 -2.65 -26.61 8.45
CA ASP A 87 -3.11 -26.10 7.19
C ASP A 87 -2.20 -26.71 6.14
N ILE A 88 -2.72 -27.72 5.43
CA ILE A 88 -2.11 -28.29 4.23
C ILE A 88 -2.28 -27.25 3.12
N SER A 89 -1.66 -26.09 3.33
CA SER A 89 -1.65 -24.99 2.40
C SER A 89 -0.58 -25.28 1.35
N PRO A 90 -0.87 -25.12 0.05
CA PRO A 90 0.13 -25.24 -1.00
C PRO A 90 1.15 -24.08 -0.98
N LEU A 91 1.01 -23.12 -0.06
CA LEU A 91 1.91 -21.99 0.06
C LEU A 91 3.28 -22.42 0.62
N PRO A 92 4.39 -21.79 0.17
CA PRO A 92 5.70 -22.01 0.77
C PRO A 92 5.68 -21.76 2.28
N LYS A 93 6.28 -22.69 3.04
CA LYS A 93 6.36 -22.62 4.49
C LYS A 93 7.57 -21.80 4.91
N ILE A 94 7.39 -20.83 5.81
CA ILE A 94 8.50 -20.12 6.46
C ILE A 94 8.65 -20.65 7.87
N VAL A 95 9.88 -20.99 8.23
CA VAL A 95 10.28 -21.35 9.59
C VAL A 95 11.36 -20.40 10.09
N GLN A 96 11.42 -20.18 11.40
CA GLN A 96 12.54 -19.48 12.03
C GLN A 96 13.51 -20.50 12.63
N SER A 97 14.78 -20.45 12.23
CA SER A 97 15.82 -21.32 12.78
C SER A 97 16.16 -20.93 14.22
N GLU A 98 16.88 -21.81 14.92
CA GLU A 98 17.42 -21.53 16.25
C GLU A 98 18.39 -20.34 16.27
N THR A 99 19.04 -20.04 15.14
CA THR A 99 19.93 -18.87 14.98
C THR A 99 19.16 -17.56 14.76
N GLY A 100 17.82 -17.62 14.68
CA GLY A 100 16.94 -16.47 14.44
C GLY A 100 16.71 -16.15 12.97
N ASP A 101 17.32 -16.89 12.03
CA ASP A 101 17.17 -16.69 10.60
C ASP A 101 15.83 -17.23 10.09
N PHE A 102 15.19 -16.55 9.15
CA PHE A 102 14.01 -17.08 8.48
C PHE A 102 14.42 -17.93 7.28
N ILE A 103 13.82 -19.10 7.16
CA ILE A 103 14.07 -20.05 6.08
C ILE A 103 12.76 -20.31 5.36
N ARG A 104 12.73 -20.01 4.07
CA ARG A 104 11.66 -20.41 3.16
C ARG A 104 11.90 -21.82 2.69
N THR A 105 10.92 -22.69 2.88
CA THR A 105 10.91 -24.07 2.41
C THR A 105 9.87 -24.22 1.31
N THR A 106 10.34 -24.63 0.12
CA THR A 106 9.50 -25.13 -0.98
C THR A 106 9.79 -26.62 -1.19
N ASP A 107 8.99 -27.29 -2.03
CA ASP A 107 9.16 -28.73 -2.35
C ASP A 107 10.57 -29.09 -2.86
N SER A 108 11.32 -28.11 -3.36
CA SER A 108 12.59 -28.31 -4.06
C SER A 108 13.78 -27.57 -3.47
N LYS A 109 13.58 -26.65 -2.51
CA LYS A 109 14.67 -25.80 -2.01
C LYS A 109 14.37 -25.21 -0.63
N GLN A 110 15.44 -25.03 0.15
CA GLN A 110 15.46 -24.14 1.31
C GLN A 110 16.32 -22.93 0.99
N GLU A 111 15.84 -21.73 1.32
CA GLU A 111 16.60 -20.51 1.17
C GLU A 111 16.35 -19.53 2.31
N LYS A 112 17.39 -18.79 2.67
CA LYS A 112 17.31 -17.74 3.68
C LYS A 112 16.53 -16.54 3.13
N ILE A 113 15.63 -16.00 3.93
CA ILE A 113 14.78 -14.86 3.62
C ILE A 113 14.82 -13.87 4.79
N THR A 114 14.65 -12.58 4.55
CA THR A 114 14.58 -11.56 5.62
C THR A 114 13.13 -11.28 6.05
N LEU A 115 12.96 -10.62 7.20
CA LEU A 115 11.64 -10.22 7.66
C LEU A 115 11.00 -9.20 6.70
N GLY A 116 11.79 -8.25 6.20
CA GLY A 116 11.35 -7.30 5.19
C GLY A 116 10.84 -8.00 3.92
N GLU A 117 11.57 -8.99 3.42
CA GLU A 117 11.15 -9.77 2.25
C GLU A 117 9.80 -10.44 2.49
N ILE A 118 9.63 -11.16 3.62
CA ILE A 118 8.35 -11.77 4.02
C ILE A 118 7.20 -10.75 4.02
N MET A 119 7.45 -9.54 4.52
CA MET A 119 6.43 -8.50 4.71
C MET A 119 6.07 -7.73 3.44
N THR A 120 6.88 -7.83 2.38
CA THR A 120 6.71 -7.04 1.15
C THR A 120 6.44 -7.89 -0.09
N ASP A 121 6.73 -9.18 -0.04
CA ASP A 121 6.56 -10.12 -1.16
C ASP A 121 5.10 -10.30 -1.62
N SER A 122 4.12 -10.07 -0.74
CA SER A 122 2.70 -10.10 -1.12
C SER A 122 2.33 -9.00 -2.11
N GLU A 123 3.04 -7.87 -2.12
CA GLU A 123 2.91 -6.85 -3.16
C GLU A 123 3.27 -7.45 -4.53
N TRP A 124 4.22 -8.37 -4.58
CA TRP A 124 4.67 -9.07 -5.78
C TRP A 124 3.87 -10.35 -6.10
N GLY A 125 2.80 -10.62 -5.34
CA GLY A 125 1.96 -11.81 -5.52
C GLY A 125 2.59 -13.08 -4.98
N MET A 126 3.47 -12.98 -3.99
CA MET A 126 4.03 -14.10 -3.25
C MET A 126 3.46 -14.12 -1.84
N GLU A 127 2.85 -15.24 -1.45
CA GLU A 127 2.23 -15.44 -0.14
C GLU A 127 2.88 -16.62 0.57
N TYR A 128 2.83 -16.62 1.90
CA TYR A 128 3.58 -17.54 2.76
C TYR A 128 2.71 -18.14 3.85
N ASN A 129 2.97 -19.40 4.18
CA ASN A 129 2.49 -20.00 5.42
C ASN A 129 3.56 -19.85 6.51
N LEU A 130 3.25 -19.08 7.55
CA LEU A 130 4.19 -18.83 8.65
C LEU A 130 4.02 -19.89 9.75
N ASP A 131 5.06 -20.71 9.95
CA ASP A 131 5.03 -21.79 10.92
C ASP A 131 4.75 -21.31 12.34
N SER A 132 3.71 -21.88 12.94
CA SER A 132 3.19 -21.42 14.23
C SER A 132 4.10 -21.76 15.41
N SER A 133 4.94 -22.79 15.27
CA SER A 133 5.83 -23.28 16.33
C SER A 133 7.15 -22.52 16.40
N SER A 134 7.70 -22.10 15.25
CA SER A 134 8.97 -21.39 15.17
C SER A 134 8.81 -19.86 15.08
N ILE A 135 7.74 -19.35 14.47
CA ILE A 135 7.58 -17.90 14.26
C ILE A 135 6.73 -17.26 15.37
N SER A 136 7.28 -16.22 15.99
CA SER A 136 6.60 -15.47 17.05
C SER A 136 5.22 -14.94 16.61
N ARG A 137 4.28 -14.93 17.54
CA ARG A 137 2.92 -14.40 17.34
C ARG A 137 2.93 -12.98 16.77
N ASN A 138 3.84 -12.12 17.24
CA ASN A 138 3.92 -10.72 16.82
C ASN A 138 4.26 -10.59 15.32
N ILE A 139 5.17 -11.42 14.82
CA ILE A 139 5.52 -11.46 13.40
C ILE A 139 4.33 -11.96 12.58
N ARG A 140 3.70 -13.07 12.99
CA ARG A 140 2.51 -13.61 12.31
C ARG A 140 1.36 -12.61 12.24
N LYS A 141 1.07 -11.93 13.35
CA LYS A 141 0.08 -10.86 13.40
C LYS A 141 0.43 -9.71 12.46
N LYS A 142 1.69 -9.27 12.43
CA LYS A 142 2.14 -8.19 11.54
C LYS A 142 2.00 -8.58 10.08
N TYR A 143 2.35 -9.81 9.70
CA TYR A 143 2.17 -10.34 8.35
C TYR A 143 0.69 -10.30 7.90
N LEU A 144 -0.22 -10.84 8.71
CA LEU A 144 -1.67 -10.82 8.41
C LEU A 144 -2.20 -9.38 8.26
N ILE A 145 -1.72 -8.45 9.09
CA ILE A 145 -2.10 -7.04 9.00
C ILE A 145 -1.62 -6.42 7.68
N GLU A 146 -0.39 -6.72 7.24
CA GLU A 146 0.13 -6.19 5.96
C GLU A 146 -0.63 -6.76 4.75
N GLU A 147 -0.98 -8.05 4.76
CA GLU A 147 -1.83 -8.65 3.73
C GLU A 147 -3.22 -8.01 3.69
N ALA A 148 -3.85 -7.84 4.85
CA ALA A 148 -5.16 -7.20 4.94
C ALA A 148 -5.12 -5.76 4.46
N LYS A 149 -4.12 -4.96 4.88
CA LYS A 149 -3.93 -3.58 4.39
C LYS A 149 -3.83 -3.52 2.87
N ARG A 150 -3.06 -4.42 2.25
CA ARG A 150 -2.93 -4.49 0.79
C ARG A 150 -4.28 -4.72 0.12
N LYS A 151 -5.01 -5.76 0.55
CA LYS A 151 -6.34 -6.09 0.01
C LYS A 151 -7.34 -4.95 0.19
N LEU A 152 -7.35 -4.31 1.37
CA LEU A 152 -8.20 -3.17 1.68
C LEU A 152 -7.88 -1.95 0.79
N GLN A 153 -6.60 -1.72 0.53
CA GLN A 153 -6.15 -0.63 -0.36
C GLN A 153 -6.62 -0.87 -1.80
N ASP A 154 -6.50 -2.11 -2.31
CA ASP A 154 -6.93 -2.43 -3.67
C ASP A 154 -8.44 -2.16 -3.86
N TYR A 155 -9.27 -2.50 -2.86
CA TYR A 155 -10.70 -2.17 -2.86
C TYR A 155 -10.99 -0.68 -2.69
N LEU A 156 -10.21 0.03 -1.87
CA LEU A 156 -10.33 1.49 -1.74
C LEU A 156 -10.04 2.18 -3.08
N ASP A 157 -8.99 1.75 -3.78
CA ASP A 157 -8.64 2.27 -5.10
C ASP A 157 -9.79 2.03 -6.10
N ASP A 158 -10.43 0.85 -6.08
CA ASP A 158 -11.60 0.56 -6.93
C ASP A 158 -12.80 1.46 -6.61
N GLN A 159 -13.08 1.68 -5.31
CA GLN A 159 -14.15 2.58 -4.88
C GLN A 159 -13.91 4.02 -5.38
N ILE A 160 -12.67 4.51 -5.29
CA ILE A 160 -12.28 5.84 -5.78
C ILE A 160 -12.40 5.90 -7.31
N ILE A 161 -11.89 4.90 -8.03
CA ILE A 161 -11.95 4.84 -9.50
C ILE A 161 -13.40 4.89 -9.99
N ILE A 162 -14.28 4.07 -9.41
CA ILE A 162 -15.70 4.06 -9.77
C ILE A 162 -16.30 5.45 -9.55
N ASN A 163 -16.08 6.05 -8.38
CA ASN A 163 -16.65 7.35 -8.06
C ASN A 163 -16.14 8.47 -8.99
N GLU A 164 -14.82 8.62 -9.11
CA GLU A 164 -14.21 9.77 -9.76
C GLU A 164 -14.22 9.68 -11.30
N SER A 165 -14.39 8.47 -11.88
CA SER A 165 -14.46 8.29 -13.34
C SER A 165 -15.81 8.68 -13.95
N VAL A 166 -16.89 8.70 -13.15
CA VAL A 166 -18.26 9.00 -13.61
C VAL A 166 -18.86 10.25 -12.96
N SER A 167 -18.28 10.75 -11.86
CA SER A 167 -18.78 11.90 -11.13
C SER A 167 -18.76 13.18 -11.97
N THR A 168 -19.92 13.82 -12.14
CA THR A 168 -20.08 15.12 -12.82
C THR A 168 -19.36 16.27 -12.08
N ASN A 169 -18.99 16.06 -10.82
CA ASN A 169 -18.21 17.00 -10.01
C ASN A 169 -16.69 16.92 -10.27
N VAL A 170 -16.24 16.03 -11.16
CA VAL A 170 -14.84 15.84 -11.52
C VAL A 170 -14.58 16.38 -12.92
N HIS A 171 -13.48 17.14 -13.07
CA HIS A 171 -13.08 17.64 -14.37
C HIS A 171 -12.83 16.49 -15.37
N TRP A 172 -13.33 16.61 -16.60
CA TRP A 172 -13.33 15.54 -17.60
C TRP A 172 -11.95 14.93 -17.88
N MET A 173 -10.87 15.73 -17.84
CA MET A 173 -9.50 15.20 -18.00
C MET A 173 -9.08 14.28 -16.84
N LYS A 174 -9.55 14.56 -15.61
CA LYS A 174 -9.30 13.69 -14.44
C LYS A 174 -10.14 12.42 -14.54
N GLN A 175 -11.40 12.52 -14.96
CA GLN A 175 -12.25 11.34 -15.24
C GLN A 175 -11.58 10.40 -16.25
N ASP A 176 -11.06 10.95 -17.36
CA ASP A 176 -10.34 10.16 -18.37
C ASP A 176 -9.09 9.48 -17.80
N THR A 177 -8.37 10.18 -16.91
CA THR A 177 -7.23 9.60 -16.18
C THR A 177 -7.66 8.40 -15.33
N TYR A 178 -8.74 8.52 -14.54
CA TYR A 178 -9.28 7.40 -13.75
C TYR A 178 -9.73 6.23 -14.63
N LYS A 179 -10.36 6.49 -15.78
CA LYS A 179 -10.75 5.43 -16.74
C LYS A 179 -9.55 4.71 -17.32
N ARG A 180 -8.45 5.43 -17.62
CA ARG A 180 -7.20 4.80 -18.05
C ARG A 180 -6.60 3.92 -16.96
N VAL A 181 -6.56 4.41 -15.72
CA VAL A 181 -6.08 3.61 -14.57
C VAL A 181 -6.93 2.34 -14.40
N ALA A 182 -8.26 2.45 -14.51
CA ALA A 182 -9.16 1.30 -14.47
C ALA A 182 -8.81 0.26 -15.56
N GLY A 183 -8.69 0.70 -16.81
CA GLY A 183 -8.34 -0.18 -17.92
C GLY A 183 -6.95 -0.80 -17.80
N GLU A 184 -5.98 -0.09 -17.22
CA GLU A 184 -4.64 -0.61 -16.94
C GLU A 184 -4.66 -1.69 -15.86
N LYS A 185 -5.47 -1.49 -14.81
CA LYS A 185 -5.69 -2.49 -13.75
C LYS A 185 -6.35 -3.76 -14.31
N GLU A 186 -7.39 -3.63 -15.13
CA GLU A 186 -8.07 -4.75 -15.78
C GLU A 186 -7.16 -5.57 -16.70
N ARG A 187 -6.30 -4.89 -17.48
CA ARG A 187 -5.34 -5.55 -18.38
C ARG A 187 -4.11 -6.13 -17.65
N GLY A 188 -3.99 -5.91 -16.35
CA GLY A 188 -2.80 -6.32 -15.58
C GLY A 188 -1.52 -5.61 -16.06
N GLU A 189 -1.63 -4.37 -16.56
CA GLU A 189 -0.52 -3.59 -17.13
C GLU A 189 0.42 -2.99 -16.07
N ILE A 190 0.70 -3.74 -15.00
CA ILE A 190 1.75 -3.47 -14.00
C ILE A 190 3.14 -3.34 -14.68
N LYS A 191 3.27 -3.72 -15.95
CA LYS A 191 4.53 -3.75 -16.71
C LYS A 191 5.07 -2.38 -17.14
N LYS A 192 4.41 -1.27 -16.81
CA LYS A 192 4.98 0.06 -17.06
C LYS A 192 6.20 0.27 -16.17
N ALA A 193 7.32 0.68 -16.78
CA ALA A 193 8.58 0.87 -16.06
C ALA A 193 8.46 1.83 -14.86
N GLY A 194 7.63 2.89 -14.96
CA GLY A 194 7.38 3.80 -13.83
C GLY A 194 6.77 3.08 -12.62
N LEU A 195 5.66 2.36 -12.82
CA LEU A 195 4.96 1.64 -11.74
C LEU A 195 5.84 0.54 -11.11
N ILE A 196 6.64 -0.16 -11.94
CA ILE A 196 7.62 -1.14 -11.43
C ILE A 196 8.64 -0.44 -10.54
N ALA A 197 9.20 0.69 -10.98
CA ALA A 197 10.20 1.43 -10.25
C ALA A 197 9.68 1.93 -8.90
N GLU A 198 8.52 2.57 -8.90
CA GLU A 198 7.85 3.09 -7.70
C GLU A 198 7.66 1.97 -6.68
N LYS A 199 7.17 0.82 -7.12
CA LYS A 199 6.94 -0.35 -6.26
C LYS A 199 8.24 -0.97 -5.74
N MET A 200 9.26 -1.08 -6.59
CA MET A 200 10.59 -1.56 -6.19
C MET A 200 11.21 -0.66 -5.12
N VAL A 201 11.18 0.65 -5.34
CA VAL A 201 11.72 1.65 -4.40
C VAL A 201 10.95 1.64 -3.09
N ARG A 202 9.62 1.63 -3.15
CA ARG A 202 8.74 1.56 -1.96
C ARG A 202 9.05 0.31 -1.13
N ASN A 203 9.11 -0.85 -1.78
CA ASN A 203 9.38 -2.12 -1.10
C ASN A 203 10.81 -2.18 -0.56
N PHE A 204 11.80 -1.66 -1.28
CA PHE A 204 13.17 -1.56 -0.79
C PHE A 204 13.26 -0.78 0.53
N ILE A 205 12.69 0.43 0.59
CA ILE A 205 12.73 1.24 1.83
C ILE A 205 11.93 0.57 2.94
N LYS A 206 10.75 0.02 2.63
CA LYS A 206 9.95 -0.72 3.60
C LYS A 206 10.74 -1.89 4.18
N LYS A 207 11.46 -2.67 3.36
CA LYS A 207 12.33 -3.76 3.83
C LYS A 207 13.42 -3.29 4.77
N LEU A 208 14.08 -2.17 4.47
CA LEU A 208 15.08 -1.58 5.36
C LEU A 208 14.50 -1.23 6.73
N ASP A 209 13.25 -0.76 6.81
CA ASP A 209 12.59 -0.51 8.09
C ASP A 209 12.36 -1.79 8.89
N TYR A 210 11.87 -2.85 8.26
CA TYR A 210 11.68 -4.14 8.94
C TYR A 210 13.00 -4.80 9.37
N ASP A 211 14.02 -4.75 8.52
CA ASP A 211 15.26 -5.50 8.72
C ASP A 211 16.28 -4.73 9.58
N LYS A 212 16.27 -3.40 9.52
CA LYS A 212 17.29 -2.54 10.16
C LYS A 212 16.70 -1.53 11.14
N GLY A 213 15.36 -1.42 11.24
CA GLY A 213 14.70 -0.53 12.21
C GLY A 213 15.01 0.94 11.97
N ILE A 214 14.96 1.38 10.70
CA ILE A 214 15.35 2.75 10.35
C ILE A 214 14.37 3.81 10.85
N GLY A 215 13.17 3.43 11.29
CA GLY A 215 12.18 4.33 11.88
C GLY A 215 11.39 5.10 10.82
N LEU A 216 11.20 4.48 9.66
CA LEU A 216 10.46 5.04 8.53
C LEU A 216 9.31 4.13 8.18
N LYS A 217 8.09 4.65 8.34
CA LYS A 217 6.89 3.97 7.92
C LYS A 217 6.51 4.41 6.52
N ILE A 218 6.51 3.46 5.60
CA ILE A 218 6.17 3.69 4.20
C ILE A 218 4.72 3.31 3.95
N LEU A 219 3.92 4.25 3.46
CA LEU A 219 2.52 4.07 3.11
C LEU A 219 2.36 4.14 1.59
N LYS A 220 1.65 3.17 1.01
CA LYS A 220 1.23 3.22 -0.40
C LYS A 220 0.20 4.36 -0.54
N SER A 221 0.33 5.16 -1.59
CA SER A 221 -0.69 6.17 -1.90
C SER A 221 -1.93 5.51 -2.50
N ASP A 222 -3.09 6.09 -2.21
CA ASP A 222 -4.31 5.71 -2.91
C ASP A 222 -4.37 6.35 -4.31
N VAL A 223 -5.23 5.82 -5.18
CA VAL A 223 -5.37 6.35 -6.56
C VAL A 223 -5.85 7.80 -6.61
N TYR A 224 -6.50 8.32 -5.55
CA TYR A 224 -6.85 9.73 -5.48
C TYR A 224 -5.60 10.59 -5.29
N GLN A 225 -4.71 10.19 -4.38
CA GLN A 225 -3.43 10.84 -4.10
C GLN A 225 -2.51 10.82 -5.32
N ASP A 226 -2.42 9.69 -6.03
CA ASP A 226 -1.66 9.60 -7.29
C ASP A 226 -2.20 10.56 -8.36
N VAL A 227 -3.51 10.49 -8.66
CA VAL A 227 -4.10 11.28 -9.75
C VAL A 227 -4.15 12.78 -9.43
N ASN A 228 -4.56 13.17 -8.23
CA ASN A 228 -4.75 14.58 -7.86
C ASN A 228 -3.52 15.21 -7.23
N GLN A 229 -2.88 14.52 -6.29
CA GLN A 229 -1.79 15.08 -5.50
C GLN A 229 -0.42 14.73 -6.08
N LYS A 230 -0.34 13.83 -7.07
CA LYS A 230 0.90 13.38 -7.72
C LYS A 230 1.85 12.67 -6.76
N ILE A 231 1.28 11.92 -5.82
CA ILE A 231 2.03 11.20 -4.78
C ILE A 231 2.00 9.71 -5.08
N ASP A 232 3.18 9.11 -5.24
CA ASP A 232 3.35 7.68 -5.54
C ASP A 232 3.44 6.83 -4.25
N PHE A 233 3.95 7.43 -3.17
CA PHE A 233 3.95 6.86 -1.82
C PHE A 233 4.24 7.95 -0.78
N ILE A 234 3.98 7.64 0.49
CA ILE A 234 4.14 8.57 1.60
C ILE A 234 5.16 8.00 2.59
N ILE A 235 6.07 8.85 3.06
CA ILE A 235 7.02 8.54 4.13
C ILE A 235 6.54 9.22 5.41
N HIS A 236 6.33 8.42 6.45
CA HIS A 236 6.08 8.87 7.80
C HIS A 236 7.30 8.57 8.66
N ARG A 237 7.86 9.59 9.32
CA ARG A 237 8.93 9.42 10.31
C ARG A 237 8.32 9.34 11.69
N GLU A 238 8.58 8.24 12.38
CA GLU A 238 8.23 8.16 13.80
C GLU A 238 9.23 9.05 14.56
N ASN A 239 8.75 10.16 15.14
CA ASN A 239 9.60 11.11 15.86
C ASN A 239 10.48 10.39 16.89
N ARG A 240 11.81 10.45 16.72
CA ARG A 240 12.77 10.10 17.78
C ARG A 240 13.01 11.32 18.67
N ASP A 241 11.96 11.85 19.30
CA ASP A 241 12.10 12.96 20.25
C ASP A 241 12.56 12.43 21.61
N ARG A 242 13.86 12.12 21.72
CA ARG A 242 14.55 12.08 23.01
C ARG A 242 14.98 13.49 23.40
N GLY A 243 14.09 14.22 24.06
CA GLY A 243 14.48 15.18 25.10
C GLY A 243 14.94 16.59 24.71
N VAL A 244 14.70 17.09 23.49
CA VAL A 244 14.92 18.51 23.18
C VAL A 244 13.72 19.09 22.43
N ARG A 245 13.13 20.14 22.98
CA ARG A 245 12.12 20.98 22.32
C ARG A 245 12.75 21.62 21.08
N VAL A 246 12.48 21.07 19.91
CA VAL A 246 12.52 21.84 18.65
C VAL A 246 11.22 21.52 17.93
N GLU A 247 10.41 22.55 17.75
CA GLU A 247 9.22 22.50 16.90
C GLU A 247 9.66 22.19 15.47
N GLU A 248 9.49 20.96 15.03
CA GLU A 248 9.28 20.67 13.61
C GLU A 248 8.49 19.35 13.53
N ASN A 249 7.16 19.47 13.62
CA ASN A 249 6.24 18.45 13.16
C ASN A 249 6.48 18.21 11.66
N LYS A 250 7.50 17.44 11.30
CA LYS A 250 7.60 16.90 9.94
C LYS A 250 6.57 15.79 9.86
N GLY A 251 5.35 16.18 9.52
CA GLY A 251 4.24 15.29 9.22
C GLY A 251 4.55 14.39 8.02
N ASP A 252 3.54 13.69 7.53
CA ASP A 252 3.70 12.80 6.39
C ASP A 252 4.26 13.57 5.18
N VAL A 253 5.24 12.99 4.47
CA VAL A 253 5.80 13.58 3.24
C VAL A 253 5.43 12.70 2.06
N GLY A 254 4.77 13.30 1.06
CA GLY A 254 4.47 12.66 -0.20
C GLY A 254 5.71 12.60 -1.09
N ILE A 255 5.93 11.47 -1.75
CA ILE A 255 7.01 11.31 -2.72
C ILE A 255 6.39 11.19 -4.11
N GLN A 256 6.82 12.07 -5.02
CA GLN A 256 6.67 11.84 -6.44
C GLN A 256 7.99 11.30 -6.99
N PHE A 257 7.94 10.15 -7.62
CA PHE A 257 9.10 9.46 -8.17
C PHE A 257 9.13 9.59 -9.71
N THR A 258 10.33 9.59 -10.28
CA THR A 258 10.50 9.43 -11.72
C THR A 258 11.86 8.84 -12.07
N ILE A 259 11.84 7.90 -13.01
CA ILE A 259 13.06 7.36 -13.62
C ILE A 259 13.63 8.24 -14.74
N ASN A 260 12.93 9.31 -15.11
CA ASN A 260 13.34 10.18 -16.20
C ASN A 260 14.10 11.39 -15.65
N THR A 261 15.34 11.56 -16.10
CA THR A 261 16.25 12.63 -15.68
C THR A 261 16.35 13.77 -16.70
N ASP A 262 15.57 13.73 -17.79
CA ASP A 262 15.53 14.82 -18.76
C ASP A 262 15.05 16.11 -18.08
N LYS A 263 15.86 17.16 -18.16
CA LYS A 263 15.61 18.44 -17.49
C LYS A 263 14.25 19.04 -17.83
N LYS A 264 13.74 18.87 -19.06
CA LYS A 264 12.41 19.38 -19.45
C LYS A 264 11.30 18.60 -18.76
N ILE A 265 11.45 17.28 -18.65
CA ILE A 265 10.48 16.40 -18.01
C ILE A 265 10.47 16.61 -16.49
N VAL A 266 11.66 16.71 -15.87
CA VAL A 266 11.80 17.03 -14.45
C VAL A 266 11.16 18.38 -14.14
N LYS A 267 11.46 19.45 -14.90
CA LYS A 267 10.81 20.77 -14.73
C LYS A 267 9.29 20.72 -14.89
N HIS A 268 8.80 19.90 -15.81
CA HIS A 268 7.36 19.72 -15.97
C HIS A 268 6.74 19.06 -14.74
N LYS A 269 7.38 18.02 -14.19
CA LYS A 269 6.95 17.37 -12.94
C LYS A 269 7.06 18.31 -11.74
N GLU A 270 8.12 19.09 -11.61
CA GLU A 270 8.25 20.12 -10.56
C GLU A 270 7.08 21.11 -10.60
N LYS A 271 6.66 21.54 -11.80
CA LYS A 271 5.47 22.38 -11.95
C LYS A 271 4.19 21.67 -11.51
N GLN A 272 4.03 20.39 -11.85
CA GLN A 272 2.88 19.59 -11.41
C GLN A 272 2.83 19.45 -9.88
N VAL A 273 3.98 19.16 -9.25
CA VAL A 273 4.12 19.13 -7.79
C VAL A 273 3.79 20.49 -7.19
N GLY A 274 4.29 21.59 -7.76
CA GLY A 274 4.01 22.93 -7.26
C GLY A 274 2.51 23.27 -7.28
N ILE A 275 1.80 22.87 -8.33
CA ILE A 275 0.34 23.00 -8.42
C ILE A 275 -0.33 22.12 -7.35
N ALA A 276 0.06 20.85 -7.25
CA ALA A 276 -0.50 19.93 -6.26
C ALA A 276 -0.32 20.45 -4.82
N LYS A 277 0.87 20.97 -4.48
CA LYS A 277 1.15 21.61 -3.18
C LYS A 277 0.22 22.79 -2.90
N SER A 278 -0.08 23.61 -3.90
CA SER A 278 -0.99 24.75 -3.75
C SER A 278 -2.47 24.36 -3.61
N GLU A 279 -2.83 23.15 -4.05
CA GLU A 279 -4.18 22.60 -3.94
C GLU A 279 -4.37 21.69 -2.71
N MET A 280 -3.31 21.40 -1.94
CA MET A 280 -3.39 20.56 -0.75
C MET A 280 -4.20 21.25 0.35
N ALA A 281 -5.11 20.50 0.94
CA ALA A 281 -5.92 20.95 2.06
C ALA A 281 -5.31 20.50 3.39
N PRO A 282 -5.52 21.23 4.51
CA PRO A 282 -5.01 20.82 5.82
C PRO A 282 -5.42 19.39 6.24
N GLU A 283 -6.57 18.92 5.76
CA GLU A 283 -7.10 17.59 6.05
C GLU A 283 -6.32 16.45 5.38
N ASP A 284 -5.50 16.75 4.36
CA ASP A 284 -4.68 15.76 3.66
C ASP A 284 -3.57 15.20 4.54
N LYS A 285 -3.19 15.88 5.63
CA LYS A 285 -2.14 15.51 6.59
C LYS A 285 -0.74 15.32 5.99
N ILE A 286 -0.55 15.75 4.74
CA ILE A 286 0.74 15.72 4.04
C ILE A 286 1.38 17.10 4.18
N SER A 287 2.55 17.12 4.80
CA SER A 287 3.32 18.33 5.10
C SER A 287 4.04 18.88 3.88
N ASP A 288 4.56 18.00 3.02
CA ASP A 288 5.23 18.39 1.80
C ASP A 288 5.17 17.28 0.73
N ILE A 289 5.48 17.63 -0.52
CA ILE A 289 5.66 16.71 -1.64
C ILE A 289 7.06 16.87 -2.22
N VAL A 290 7.86 15.81 -2.19
CA VAL A 290 9.23 15.81 -2.72
C VAL A 290 9.26 15.08 -4.07
N LEU A 291 9.82 15.73 -5.10
CA LEU A 291 10.11 15.08 -6.37
C LEU A 291 11.49 14.42 -6.31
N VAL A 292 11.52 13.10 -6.49
CA VAL A 292 12.74 12.32 -6.62
C VAL A 292 12.90 11.90 -8.08
N SER A 293 13.91 12.46 -8.75
CA SER A 293 14.31 12.06 -10.10
C SER A 293 15.62 11.30 -10.04
N MET A 294 15.58 10.03 -10.43
CA MET A 294 16.76 9.17 -10.39
C MET A 294 16.70 8.13 -11.50
N PRO A 295 17.75 7.98 -12.32
CA PRO A 295 17.75 6.99 -13.37
C PRO A 295 17.88 5.59 -12.76
N LEU A 296 16.95 4.69 -13.10
CA LEU A 296 17.07 3.27 -12.79
C LEU A 296 17.41 2.50 -14.06
N PHE A 297 18.67 2.11 -14.19
CA PHE A 297 19.16 1.35 -15.34
C PHE A 297 18.66 -0.10 -15.27
N ASP A 298 18.39 -0.67 -16.45
CA ASP A 298 18.00 -2.08 -16.62
C ASP A 298 16.78 -2.52 -15.80
N LEU A 299 15.91 -1.60 -15.39
CA LEU A 299 14.76 -1.89 -14.54
C LEU A 299 13.88 -3.00 -15.11
N LYS A 300 13.52 -2.91 -16.39
CA LYS A 300 12.67 -3.91 -17.05
C LYS A 300 13.37 -5.28 -17.10
N LYS A 301 14.66 -5.31 -17.40
CA LYS A 301 15.46 -6.53 -17.44
C LYS A 301 15.51 -7.20 -16.07
N LYS A 302 15.78 -6.44 -15.00
CA LYS A 302 15.79 -6.94 -13.61
C LYS A 302 14.40 -7.45 -13.21
N TYR A 303 13.34 -6.71 -13.56
CA TYR A 303 11.97 -7.15 -13.31
C TYR A 303 11.65 -8.46 -14.04
N ASP A 304 11.95 -8.55 -15.33
CA ASP A 304 11.67 -9.74 -16.14
C ASP A 304 12.47 -10.96 -15.61
N GLU A 305 13.76 -10.79 -15.28
CA GLU A 305 14.58 -11.85 -14.66
C GLU A 305 13.99 -12.34 -13.33
N TRP A 306 13.55 -11.42 -12.48
CA TRP A 306 12.89 -11.79 -11.23
C TRP A 306 11.53 -12.46 -11.51
N ALA A 307 10.73 -11.97 -12.44
CA ALA A 307 9.40 -12.48 -12.73
C ALA A 307 9.42 -13.91 -13.29
N GLU A 308 10.49 -14.29 -14.00
CA GLU A 308 10.72 -15.66 -14.48
C GLU A 308 11.02 -16.64 -13.33
N LYS A 309 11.85 -16.22 -12.36
CA LYS A 309 12.33 -17.10 -11.27
C LYS A 309 11.48 -17.03 -10.00
N LYS A 310 10.79 -15.91 -9.79
CA LYS A 310 10.02 -15.54 -8.58
C LYS A 310 10.72 -15.90 -7.27
N PHE A 311 11.98 -15.49 -7.14
CA PHE A 311 12.68 -15.61 -5.86
C PHE A 311 12.18 -14.55 -4.86
N PRO A 312 12.28 -14.79 -3.53
CA PRO A 312 11.80 -13.88 -2.50
C PRO A 312 12.57 -12.57 -2.44
N GLY A 313 11.88 -11.54 -1.97
CA GLY A 313 12.39 -10.18 -1.81
C GLY A 313 12.19 -9.28 -3.01
N GLY A 314 11.52 -9.74 -4.07
CA GLY A 314 11.22 -8.91 -5.23
C GLY A 314 12.43 -8.57 -6.13
N PRO A 315 12.17 -7.83 -7.22
CA PRO A 315 13.18 -7.52 -8.22
C PRO A 315 14.27 -6.56 -7.74
N ASP A 316 14.04 -5.80 -6.66
CA ASP A 316 15.02 -4.86 -6.11
C ASP A 316 16.20 -5.58 -5.41
N LYS A 317 16.08 -6.89 -5.17
CA LYS A 317 17.21 -7.74 -4.73
C LYS A 317 18.29 -7.89 -5.80
N LEU A 318 17.97 -7.64 -7.08
CA LEU A 318 18.92 -7.62 -8.19
C LEU A 318 19.68 -6.29 -8.29
N TRP A 319 19.38 -5.32 -7.41
CA TRP A 319 20.18 -4.11 -7.32
C TRP A 319 21.51 -4.37 -6.64
N THR A 320 22.57 -3.75 -7.17
CA THR A 320 23.86 -3.74 -6.50
C THR A 320 23.77 -2.90 -5.22
N GLU A 321 24.71 -3.11 -4.30
CA GLU A 321 24.78 -2.30 -3.07
C GLU A 321 24.97 -0.80 -3.37
N GLU A 322 25.70 -0.47 -4.43
CA GLU A 322 25.86 0.92 -4.89
C GLU A 322 24.54 1.51 -5.40
N GLU A 323 23.75 0.74 -6.15
CA GLU A 323 22.41 1.15 -6.61
C GLU A 323 21.49 1.38 -5.41
N LYS A 324 21.44 0.45 -4.46
CA LYS A 324 20.63 0.57 -3.23
C LYS A 324 21.01 1.82 -2.42
N ARG A 325 22.31 2.07 -2.23
CA ARG A 325 22.82 3.26 -1.52
C ARG A 325 22.43 4.55 -2.24
N THR A 326 22.58 4.58 -3.56
CA THR A 326 22.21 5.75 -4.39
C THR A 326 20.71 6.03 -4.30
N ILE A 327 19.89 4.99 -4.40
CA ILE A 327 18.43 5.06 -4.27
C ILE A 327 18.01 5.60 -2.92
N PHE A 328 18.56 5.03 -1.85
CA PHE A 328 18.28 5.47 -0.50
C PHE A 328 18.68 6.93 -0.29
N ALA A 329 19.92 7.29 -0.63
CA ALA A 329 20.42 8.66 -0.48
C ALA A 329 19.59 9.66 -1.30
N GLY A 330 19.24 9.33 -2.55
CA GLY A 330 18.44 10.20 -3.41
C GLY A 330 17.05 10.50 -2.86
N ILE A 331 16.41 9.52 -2.22
CA ILE A 331 15.09 9.71 -1.62
C ILE A 331 15.21 10.47 -0.30
N MET A 332 16.21 10.12 0.52
CA MET A 332 16.38 10.74 1.84
C MET A 332 16.96 12.15 1.78
N ASN A 333 17.64 12.56 0.70
CA ASN A 333 18.20 13.92 0.59
C ASN A 333 17.14 15.03 0.65
N GLY A 334 15.88 14.72 0.31
CA GLY A 334 14.75 15.63 0.50
C GLY A 334 14.09 15.56 1.88
N PHE A 335 14.55 14.67 2.76
CA PHE A 335 13.83 14.25 3.97
C PHE A 335 14.68 14.27 5.25
N MET A 336 15.98 14.00 5.14
CA MET A 336 16.92 13.86 6.25
C MET A 336 18.16 14.73 6.03
N HIS A 337 18.86 15.06 7.11
CA HIS A 337 20.18 15.68 7.02
C HIS A 337 21.22 14.68 6.54
N GLU A 338 22.23 15.16 5.81
CA GLU A 338 23.28 14.31 5.22
C GLU A 338 23.96 13.36 6.23
N ASP A 339 24.14 13.82 7.48
CA ASP A 339 24.77 13.01 8.53
C ASP A 339 23.88 11.84 8.99
N GLU A 340 22.55 12.03 9.04
CA GLU A 340 21.59 10.95 9.30
C GLU A 340 21.60 9.94 8.14
N ILE A 341 21.66 10.43 6.90
CA ILE A 341 21.72 9.59 5.71
C ILE A 341 22.97 8.70 5.75
N LYS A 342 24.14 9.26 6.09
CA LYS A 342 25.38 8.50 6.23
C LYS A 342 25.26 7.38 7.27
N GLU A 343 24.67 7.66 8.44
CA GLU A 343 24.46 6.65 9.49
C GLU A 343 23.62 5.45 8.98
N TYR A 344 22.60 5.71 8.15
CA TYR A 344 21.78 4.67 7.56
C TYR A 344 22.46 3.94 6.40
N LEU A 345 23.23 4.66 5.57
CA LEU A 345 23.99 4.05 4.47
C LEU A 345 24.98 3.00 4.98
N ASP A 346 25.57 3.20 6.15
CA ASP A 346 26.46 2.22 6.78
C ASP A 346 25.74 0.93 7.19
N LYS A 347 24.41 0.99 7.42
CA LYS A 347 23.57 -0.17 7.77
C LYS A 347 23.02 -0.92 6.54
N ILE A 348 23.11 -0.32 5.36
CA ILE A 348 22.65 -0.89 4.07
C ILE A 348 23.70 -1.88 3.51
N ALA A 349 24.97 -1.76 3.90
CA ALA A 349 25.95 -2.84 3.72
C ALA A 349 25.57 -4.10 4.54
#